data_AF-A0A1J4KYD3-F1
#
_entry.id   AF-A0A1J4KYD3-F1
#
_cell.length_a   1.000
_cell.length_b   1.000
_cell.length_c   1.000
_cell.angle_alpha   90.00
_cell.angle_beta   90.00
_cell.angle_gamma   90.00
#
_symmetry.space_group_name_H-M   'P 1'
#
loop_
_entity.id
_entity.type
_entity.pdbx_description
1 polymer ?
#
loop_
_entity_poly.entity_id
_entity_poly.type
_entity_poly.pdbx_seq_one_letter_code
_entity_poly.pdbx_strand_id
1 'polypeptide(L)'
;MKATEKLSTIDSEDFEQISISILAKIRERLEDIGNPSYKLSKASEPVPEEKEIKSSSLQCVACLMPISAGDIAICMPCCGYLCHVTCMAKITNSHRTFMNHACPHCTADLTIEQEEIFSKMYSTLKAMNKNID
;
A
#
# COMPACT_ATOMS: atom_id res chain seq x y z
N MET A 1 -62.07 15.97 14.52
CA MET A 1 -61.33 14.70 14.31
C MET A 1 -60.30 14.94 13.21
N LYS A 2 -59.00 14.89 13.51
CA LYS A 2 -57.90 15.03 12.54
C LYS A 2 -57.07 13.74 12.56
N ALA A 3 -57.11 13.01 11.46
CA ALA A 3 -56.11 12.06 10.96
C ALA A 3 -55.79 12.59 9.54
N THR A 4 -54.61 12.50 8.95
CA THR A 4 -53.35 11.80 9.21
C THR A 4 -52.31 12.43 8.24
N GLU A 5 -51.03 12.18 8.51
CA GLU A 5 -49.91 12.10 7.55
C GLU A 5 -49.66 13.28 6.60
N LYS A 6 -48.43 13.81 6.64
CA LYS A 6 -47.73 14.21 5.42
C LYS A 6 -46.24 13.96 5.58
N LEU A 7 -45.84 12.82 5.03
CA LEU A 7 -44.52 12.58 4.46
C LEU A 7 -44.35 13.61 3.33
N SER A 8 -43.86 14.81 3.66
CA SER A 8 -43.71 15.90 2.70
C SER A 8 -42.42 15.73 1.93
N THR A 9 -42.56 15.21 0.71
CA THR A 9 -41.92 15.71 -0.52
C THR A 9 -40.78 16.69 -0.27
N ILE A 10 -39.54 16.20 -0.31
CA ILE A 10 -38.38 17.06 -0.51
C ILE A 10 -38.60 17.70 -1.88
N ASP A 11 -38.81 19.01 -1.91
CA ASP A 11 -39.01 19.74 -3.16
C ASP A 11 -37.77 19.59 -4.04
N SER A 12 -37.96 19.58 -5.37
CA SER A 12 -36.85 19.41 -6.33
C SER A 12 -35.73 20.44 -6.10
N GLU A 13 -36.10 21.65 -5.66
CA GLU A 13 -35.19 22.74 -5.32
C GLU A 13 -34.37 22.44 -4.06
N ASP A 14 -34.96 21.79 -3.05
CA ASP A 14 -34.24 21.37 -1.84
C ASP A 14 -33.21 20.28 -2.17
N PHE A 15 -33.55 19.34 -3.07
CA PHE A 15 -32.61 18.31 -3.49
C PHE A 15 -31.43 18.88 -4.28
N GLU A 16 -31.70 19.85 -5.16
CA GLU A 16 -30.66 20.56 -5.90
C GLU A 16 -29.74 21.32 -4.95
N GLN A 17 -30.31 22.01 -3.95
CA GLN A 17 -29.55 22.74 -2.96
C GLN A 17 -28.68 21.81 -2.08
N ILE A 18 -29.24 20.66 -1.68
CA ILE A 18 -28.50 19.63 -0.94
C ILE A 18 -27.35 19.09 -1.79
N SER A 19 -27.61 18.79 -3.07
CA SER A 19 -26.61 18.27 -4.00
C SER A 19 -25.46 19.26 -4.20
N ILE A 20 -25.78 20.54 -4.41
CA ILE A 20 -24.78 21.62 -4.51
C ILE A 20 -23.94 21.70 -3.22
N SER A 21 -24.57 21.64 -2.05
CA SER A 21 -23.87 21.69 -0.76
C SER A 21 -22.91 20.51 -0.56
N ILE A 22 -23.32 19.31 -0.95
CA ILE A 22 -22.47 18.11 -0.89
C ILE A 22 -21.29 18.24 -1.84
N LEU A 23 -21.53 18.66 -3.09
CA LEU A 23 -20.48 18.83 -4.10
C LEU A 23 -19.46 19.91 -3.68
N ALA A 24 -19.92 20.99 -3.05
CA ALA A 24 -19.04 22.03 -2.50
C ALA A 24 -18.12 21.46 -1.41
N LYS A 25 -18.67 20.69 -0.47
CA LYS A 25 -17.88 20.02 0.59
C LYS A 25 -16.89 19.00 0.05
N ILE A 26 -17.26 18.26 -1.01
CA ILE A 26 -16.35 17.32 -1.66
C ILE A 26 -15.19 18.09 -2.32
N ARG A 27 -15.48 19.18 -3.04
CA ARG A 27 -14.44 20.02 -3.66
C ARG A 27 -13.48 20.58 -2.62
N GLU A 28 -13.99 21.16 -1.53
CA GLU A 28 -13.19 21.68 -0.41
C GLU A 28 -12.24 20.60 0.13
N ARG A 29 -12.76 19.39 0.38
CA ARG A 29 -11.93 18.26 0.83
C ARG A 29 -10.90 17.79 -0.21
N LEU A 30 -11.23 17.85 -1.50
CA LEU A 30 -10.28 17.50 -2.56
C LEU A 30 -9.16 18.54 -2.70
N GLU A 31 -9.46 19.81 -2.46
CA GLU A 31 -8.45 20.88 -2.39
C GLU A 31 -7.53 20.70 -1.18
N ASP A 32 -8.07 20.33 -0.01
CA ASP A 32 -7.30 20.02 1.20
C ASP A 32 -6.35 18.82 1.02
N ILE A 33 -6.79 17.79 0.28
CA ILE A 33 -5.97 16.61 -0.04
C ILE A 33 -4.86 16.97 -1.05
N GLY A 34 -5.04 18.04 -1.82
CA GLY A 34 -4.18 18.41 -2.93
C GLY A 34 -4.28 17.42 -4.10
N ASN A 35 -3.61 17.74 -5.21
CA ASN A 35 -3.62 16.88 -6.41
C ASN A 35 -2.60 15.75 -6.20
N PRO A 36 -3.01 14.49 -5.93
CA PRO A 36 -2.05 13.46 -5.61
C PRO A 36 -1.28 13.08 -6.89
N SER A 37 0.04 13.25 -6.85
CA SER A 37 0.95 13.10 -8.00
C SER A 37 1.17 11.64 -8.45
N TYR A 38 0.21 10.74 -8.23
CA TYR A 38 0.33 9.37 -8.70
C TYR A 38 -0.36 9.19 -10.06
N LYS A 39 0.42 8.71 -11.03
CA LYS A 39 -0.09 8.33 -12.35
C LYS A 39 -0.88 7.03 -12.20
N LEU A 40 -2.22 7.10 -12.28
CA LEU A 40 -3.07 5.93 -12.50
C LEU A 40 -2.80 5.41 -13.91
N SER A 41 -1.98 4.37 -14.03
CA SER A 41 -1.86 3.61 -15.27
C SER A 41 -3.23 3.03 -15.59
N LYS A 42 -3.86 3.47 -16.69
CA LYS A 42 -5.07 2.84 -17.23
C LYS A 42 -4.81 1.33 -17.34
N ALA A 43 -5.72 0.54 -16.76
CA ALA A 43 -5.70 -0.91 -16.88
C ALA A 43 -5.57 -1.29 -18.37
N SER A 44 -4.55 -2.08 -18.69
CA SER A 44 -4.27 -2.56 -20.02
C SER A 44 -5.36 -3.51 -20.51
N GLU A 45 -5.70 -3.40 -21.79
CA GLU A 45 -6.55 -4.31 -22.58
C GLU A 45 -6.11 -5.79 -22.49
N PRO A 46 -7.00 -6.75 -22.86
CA PRO A 46 -6.78 -8.17 -22.58
C PRO A 46 -5.67 -8.76 -23.45
N VAL A 47 -4.69 -9.40 -22.81
CA VAL A 47 -3.60 -10.13 -23.46
C VAL A 47 -4.07 -11.56 -23.80
N PRO A 48 -3.78 -12.10 -25.00
CA PRO A 48 -4.25 -13.43 -25.44
C PRO A 48 -3.65 -14.59 -24.62
N GLU A 49 -4.42 -15.67 -24.56
CA GLU A 49 -4.10 -16.96 -23.97
C GLU A 49 -2.78 -17.56 -24.49
N GLU A 50 -1.91 -17.95 -23.56
CA GLU A 50 -1.24 -19.24 -23.53
C GLU A 50 -0.91 -19.56 -22.06
N LYS A 51 -1.64 -20.51 -21.48
CA LYS A 51 -1.43 -20.97 -20.09
C LYS A 51 -0.20 -21.88 -20.07
N GLU A 52 0.98 -21.29 -20.13
CA GLU A 52 2.13 -21.89 -19.47
C GLU A 52 1.83 -21.96 -17.96
N ILE A 53 2.14 -23.10 -17.35
CA ILE A 53 2.12 -23.25 -15.89
C ILE A 53 3.14 -22.24 -15.37
N LYS A 54 2.67 -21.04 -15.02
CA LYS A 54 3.46 -20.02 -14.34
C LYS A 54 3.97 -20.69 -13.07
N SER A 55 5.22 -21.14 -13.09
CA SER A 55 5.99 -21.34 -11.88
C SER A 55 5.76 -20.08 -11.06
N SER A 56 5.06 -20.20 -9.94
CA SER A 56 4.74 -19.07 -9.07
C SER A 56 6.07 -18.53 -8.55
N SER A 57 6.65 -17.59 -9.29
CA SER A 57 7.93 -16.98 -8.96
C SER A 57 7.74 -16.28 -7.62
N LEU A 58 8.55 -16.64 -6.63
CA LEU A 58 8.57 -15.95 -5.35
C LEU A 58 8.87 -14.48 -5.62
N GLN A 59 8.00 -13.57 -5.19
CA GLN A 59 8.08 -12.14 -5.49
C GLN A 59 8.20 -11.36 -4.19
N CYS A 60 9.07 -10.35 -4.18
CA CYS A 60 9.22 -9.46 -3.03
C CYS A 60 8.04 -8.50 -2.95
N VAL A 61 7.33 -8.47 -1.82
CA VAL A 61 6.17 -7.59 -1.65
C VAL A 61 6.50 -6.11 -1.56
N ALA A 62 7.78 -5.74 -1.34
CA ALA A 62 8.19 -4.35 -1.24
C ALA A 62 8.57 -3.72 -2.60
N CYS A 63 9.33 -4.44 -3.42
CA CYS A 63 9.82 -3.93 -4.71
C CYS A 63 9.12 -4.55 -5.93
N LEU A 64 8.28 -5.57 -5.71
CA LEU A 64 7.58 -6.32 -6.74
C LEU A 64 8.50 -7.05 -7.73
N MET A 65 9.79 -7.14 -7.43
CA MET A 65 10.74 -7.92 -8.23
C MET A 65 10.77 -9.39 -7.79
N PRO A 66 11.07 -10.33 -8.69
CA PRO A 66 11.24 -11.74 -8.34
C PRO A 66 12.43 -11.91 -7.38
N ILE A 67 12.29 -12.87 -6.47
CA ILE A 67 13.34 -13.34 -5.57
C ILE A 67 14.05 -14.49 -6.29
N SER A 68 15.31 -14.27 -6.63
CA SER A 68 16.12 -15.19 -7.43
C SER A 68 17.07 -16.03 -6.54
N ALA A 69 17.66 -17.07 -7.11
CA ALA A 69 18.70 -17.83 -6.43
C ALA A 69 19.88 -16.90 -6.07
N GLY A 70 20.31 -16.91 -4.80
CA GLY A 70 21.33 -16.01 -4.27
C GLY A 70 20.78 -14.75 -3.60
N ASP A 71 19.50 -14.43 -3.79
CA ASP A 71 18.84 -13.38 -3.01
C ASP A 71 18.62 -13.86 -1.57
N ILE A 72 18.73 -12.92 -0.64
CA ILE A 72 18.40 -13.15 0.77
C ILE A 72 17.08 -12.44 1.06
N ALA A 73 16.06 -13.26 1.30
CA ALA A 73 14.71 -12.83 1.61
C ALA A 73 14.32 -13.24 3.03
N ILE A 74 13.39 -12.49 3.60
CA ILE A 74 12.74 -12.76 4.88
C ILE A 74 11.26 -13.05 4.65
N CYS A 75 10.71 -13.90 5.50
CA CYS A 75 9.28 -14.12 5.63
C CYS A 75 8.73 -13.16 6.69
N MET A 76 7.70 -12.39 6.34
CA MET A 76 7.10 -11.43 7.25
C MET A 76 6.33 -12.16 8.36
N PRO A 77 6.58 -11.87 9.65
CA PRO A 77 5.96 -12.60 10.75
C PRO A 77 4.45 -12.39 10.85
N CYS A 78 3.94 -11.28 10.32
CA CYS A 78 2.53 -10.91 10.38
C CYS A 78 1.65 -11.57 9.30
N CYS A 79 2.19 -11.83 8.10
CA CYS A 79 1.40 -12.26 6.95
C CYS A 79 2.03 -13.37 6.10
N GLY A 80 3.26 -13.79 6.43
CA GLY A 80 3.95 -14.88 5.73
C GLY A 80 4.51 -14.52 4.34
N TYR A 81 4.31 -13.28 3.88
CA TYR A 81 4.83 -12.86 2.57
C TYR A 81 6.33 -12.62 2.59
N LEU A 82 6.96 -12.77 1.43
CA LEU A 82 8.40 -12.63 1.28
C LEU A 82 8.82 -11.21 0.90
N CYS A 83 9.94 -10.77 1.46
CA CYS A 83 10.56 -9.49 1.16
C CYS A 83 12.08 -9.64 1.12
N HIS A 84 12.78 -8.97 0.20
CA HIS A 84 14.24 -8.89 0.25
C HIS A 84 14.68 -8.23 1.56
N VAL A 85 15.72 -8.76 2.21
CA VAL A 85 16.29 -8.15 3.43
C VAL A 85 16.68 -6.70 3.19
N THR A 86 17.25 -6.41 2.02
CA THR A 86 17.66 -5.05 1.63
C THR A 86 16.48 -4.10 1.46
N CYS A 87 15.34 -4.58 0.95
CA CYS A 87 14.11 -3.78 0.85
C CYS A 87 13.55 -3.46 2.22
N MET A 88 13.44 -4.46 3.11
CA MET A 88 12.96 -4.23 4.47
C MET A 88 13.88 -3.29 5.25
N ALA A 89 15.19 -3.46 5.13
CA ALA A 89 16.15 -2.59 5.79
C ALA A 89 16.05 -1.13 5.33
N LYS A 90 15.71 -0.86 4.06
CA LYS A 90 15.46 0.51 3.60
C LYS A 90 14.22 1.11 4.27
N ILE A 91 13.18 0.31 4.48
CA ILE A 91 11.95 0.74 5.15
C ILE A 91 12.25 1.04 6.63
N THR A 92 12.93 0.13 7.33
CA THR A 92 13.20 0.31 8.77
C THR A 92 14.33 1.31 9.08
N ASN A 93 15.21 1.63 8.13
CA ASN A 93 16.22 2.69 8.28
C ASN A 93 15.74 4.06 7.78
N SER A 94 14.56 4.13 7.17
CA SER A 94 13.97 5.42 6.82
C SER A 94 13.54 6.16 8.09
N HIS A 95 13.43 7.47 8.01
CA HIS A 95 12.99 8.24 9.16
C HIS A 95 11.48 8.02 9.36
N ARG A 96 11.06 7.65 10.59
CA ARG A 96 9.68 7.24 10.92
C ARG A 96 8.58 8.24 10.51
N THR A 97 8.91 9.52 10.36
CA THR A 97 7.94 10.54 9.90
C THR A 97 7.64 10.47 8.41
N PHE A 98 8.53 9.88 7.60
CA PHE A 98 8.40 9.79 6.15
C PHE A 98 7.96 8.39 5.69
N MET A 99 8.21 7.37 6.49
CA MET A 99 7.78 6.01 6.19
C MET A 99 7.37 5.28 7.47
N ASN A 100 6.20 4.66 7.43
CA ASN A 100 5.76 3.77 8.50
C ASN A 100 6.63 2.52 8.50
N HIS A 101 7.17 2.17 9.67
CA HIS A 101 7.89 0.92 9.90
C HIS A 101 6.88 -0.22 10.02
N ALA A 102 6.27 -0.58 8.89
CA ALA A 102 5.17 -1.52 8.79
C ALA A 102 5.40 -2.50 7.65
N CYS A 103 4.67 -3.62 7.69
CA CYS A 103 4.67 -4.59 6.62
C CYS A 103 4.18 -3.95 5.30
N PRO A 104 4.94 -4.06 4.19
CA PRO A 104 4.53 -3.51 2.89
C PRO A 104 3.25 -4.13 2.33
N HIS A 105 2.89 -5.33 2.79
CA HIS A 105 1.74 -6.07 2.30
C HIS A 105 0.47 -5.79 3.12
N CYS A 106 0.50 -6.04 4.43
CA CYS A 106 -0.69 -5.94 5.29
C CYS A 106 -0.69 -4.74 6.23
N THR A 107 0.32 -3.86 6.12
CA THR A 107 0.47 -2.63 6.92
C THR A 107 0.49 -2.84 8.43
N ALA A 108 0.69 -4.07 8.90
CA ALA A 108 0.89 -4.34 10.32
C ALA A 108 2.20 -3.70 10.79
N ASP A 109 2.16 -3.03 11.94
CA ASP A 109 3.32 -2.39 12.53
C ASP A 109 4.41 -3.40 12.88
N LEU A 110 5.66 -3.03 12.63
CA LEU A 110 6.80 -3.81 13.06
C LEU A 110 7.10 -3.52 14.52
N THR A 111 7.43 -4.57 15.28
CA THR A 111 7.92 -4.39 16.65
C THR A 111 9.37 -3.89 16.62
N ILE A 112 9.81 -3.23 17.70
CA ILE A 112 11.21 -2.77 17.84
C ILE A 112 12.20 -3.93 17.64
N GLU A 113 11.87 -5.11 18.18
CA GLU A 113 12.69 -6.32 18.02
C GLU A 113 12.80 -6.76 16.55
N GLN A 114 11.71 -6.72 15.80
CA GLN A 114 11.71 -7.05 14.38
C GLN A 114 12.57 -6.07 13.58
N GLU A 115 12.44 -4.77 13.86
CA GLU A 115 13.26 -3.74 13.23
C GLU A 115 14.75 -3.95 13.49
N GLU A 116 15.12 -4.27 14.74
CA GLU A 116 16.51 -4.59 15.09
C GLU A 116 17.03 -5.82 14.35
N ILE A 117 16.22 -6.88 14.24
CA ILE A 117 16.59 -8.10 13.52
C ILE A 117 16.87 -7.78 12.06
N PHE A 118 15.97 -7.04 11.40
CA PHE A 118 16.14 -6.68 9.99
C PHE A 118 17.37 -5.79 9.77
N SER A 119 17.64 -4.86 10.69
CA SER A 119 18.82 -4.01 10.65
C SER A 119 20.14 -4.79 10.86
N LYS A 120 20.15 -5.74 11.80
CA LYS A 120 21.28 -6.65 12.04
C LYS A 120 21.54 -7.53 10.81
N MET A 121 20.50 -8.16 10.26
CA MET A 121 20.60 -8.97 9.04
C MET A 121 21.23 -8.16 7.90
N TYR A 122 20.70 -6.97 7.61
CA TYR A 122 21.24 -6.11 6.56
C TYR A 122 22.70 -5.72 6.78
N SER A 123 23.08 -5.39 8.03
CA SER A 123 24.46 -5.06 8.38
C SER A 123 25.40 -6.24 8.14
N THR A 124 24.98 -7.46 8.48
CA THR A 124 25.73 -8.69 8.18
C THR A 124 25.88 -8.89 6.68
N LEU A 125 24.80 -8.75 5.89
CA LEU A 125 24.88 -8.87 4.43
C LEU A 125 25.84 -7.85 3.81
N LYS A 126 25.79 -6.62 4.28
CA LYS A 126 26.68 -5.55 3.83
C LYS A 126 28.14 -5.84 4.18
N ALA A 127 28.41 -6.41 5.35
CA ALA A 127 29.77 -6.81 5.74
C ALA A 127 30.28 -7.97 4.87
N MET A 128 29.43 -8.96 4.58
CA MET A 128 29.79 -10.09 3.70
C MET A 128 30.16 -9.61 2.29
N ASN A 129 29.38 -8.70 1.71
CA ASN A 129 29.65 -8.16 0.37
C ASN A 129 30.91 -7.31 0.29
N LYS A 130 31.35 -6.66 1.39
CA LYS A 130 32.59 -5.88 1.42
C LYS A 130 33.86 -6.72 1.45
N ASN A 131 33.76 -8.01 1.78
CA ASN A 131 34.90 -8.92 1.88
C ASN A 131 35.10 -9.75 0.60
N ILE A 132 34.36 -9.43 -0.46
CA ILE A 132 34.40 -10.12 -1.77
C ILE A 132 35.18 -9.30 -2.82
N ASP A 133 35.62 -8.09 -2.49
CA ASP A 133 36.57 -7.27 -3.25
C ASP A 133 38.01 -7.45 -2.74
#